data_AF-A0A6P7TXZ5-F1
#
_entry.id   AF-A0A6P7TXZ5-F1
#
_cell.length_a   1.000
_cell.length_b   1.000
_cell.length_c   1.000
_cell.angle_alpha   90.00
_cell.angle_beta   90.00
_cell.angle_gamma   90.00
#
_symmetry.space_group_name_H-M   'P 1'
#
loop_
_entity.id
_entity.type
_entity.pdbx_description
1 polymer ?
#
loop_
_entity_poly.entity_id
_entity_poly.type
_entity_poly.pdbx_seq_one_letter_code
_entity_poly.pdbx_strand_id
1 'polypeptide(L)'
;MGQTASNVAKKVVTPITSLYSQNNNGSTEICKRTVKNPVIPYVFKRRGSMYFDEDGDLAHEFYEEVFLDRMGKKRMMRKQERNLIAQGEIELPFPRLHVDFPIVICEAPDL
;
A
#
# COMPACT_ATOMS: atom_id res chain seq x y z
N MET A 1 32.51 -44.92 22.94
CA MET A 1 31.81 -44.91 21.63
C MET A 1 30.42 -44.37 21.85
N GLY A 2 30.18 -43.09 21.58
CA GLY A 2 28.83 -42.50 21.65
C GLY A 2 28.65 -41.62 20.42
N GLN A 3 27.82 -42.07 19.46
CA GLN A 3 27.52 -41.30 18.27
C GLN A 3 26.47 -40.25 18.64
N THR A 4 26.79 -38.97 18.48
CA THR A 4 25.83 -37.88 18.63
C THR A 4 25.00 -37.78 17.35
N ALA A 5 23.68 -37.95 17.47
CA ALA A 5 22.76 -37.78 16.35
C ALA A 5 22.68 -36.30 15.97
N SER A 6 22.96 -35.97 14.71
CA SER A 6 22.83 -34.62 14.17
C SER A 6 21.36 -34.34 13.82
N ASN A 7 20.78 -33.31 14.43
CA ASN A 7 19.44 -32.83 14.09
C ASN A 7 19.51 -32.07 12.76
N VAL A 8 19.21 -32.75 11.64
CA VAL A 8 18.98 -32.09 10.35
C VAL A 8 17.64 -31.37 10.41
N ALA A 9 17.67 -30.06 10.56
CA ALA A 9 16.48 -29.21 10.46
C ALA A 9 15.92 -29.29 9.02
N LYS A 10 14.75 -29.91 8.87
CA LYS A 10 14.00 -29.90 7.59
C LYS A 10 13.53 -28.47 7.32
N LYS A 11 14.19 -27.75 6.42
CA LYS A 11 13.66 -26.50 5.87
C LYS A 11 12.43 -26.82 5.03
N VAL A 12 11.24 -26.68 5.62
CA VAL A 12 9.97 -26.79 4.89
C VAL A 12 9.83 -25.54 4.03
N VAL A 13 10.08 -25.68 2.74
CA VAL A 13 9.79 -24.63 1.75
C VAL A 13 8.30 -24.67 1.47
N THR A 14 7.58 -23.62 1.85
CA THR A 14 6.19 -23.44 1.44
C THR A 14 6.17 -22.73 0.08
N PRO A 15 5.45 -23.25 -0.93
CA PRO A 15 5.36 -22.56 -2.22
C PRO A 15 4.57 -21.27 -2.05
N ILE A 16 4.99 -20.20 -2.74
CA ILE A 16 4.34 -18.88 -2.72
C ILE A 16 2.85 -18.98 -3.04
N THR A 17 2.48 -19.93 -3.91
CA THR A 17 1.08 -20.20 -4.28
C THR A 17 0.19 -20.54 -3.09
N SER A 18 0.74 -21.11 -2.01
CA SER A 18 -0.01 -21.46 -0.79
C SER A 18 -0.33 -20.26 0.11
N LEU A 19 0.25 -19.09 -0.16
CA LEU A 19 0.02 -17.85 0.60
C LEU A 19 -1.09 -16.98 0.00
N TYR A 20 -1.48 -17.21 -1.26
CA TYR A 20 -2.55 -16.48 -1.91
C TYR A 20 -3.92 -16.86 -1.34
N SER A 21 -4.73 -15.86 -0.98
CA SER A 21 -6.13 -16.07 -0.58
C SER A 21 -7.00 -16.26 -1.81
N GLN A 22 -7.63 -17.44 -1.93
CA GLN A 22 -8.66 -17.66 -2.93
C GLN A 22 -9.99 -17.07 -2.44
N ASN A 23 -10.40 -15.95 -3.03
CA ASN A 23 -11.74 -15.41 -2.83
C ASN A 23 -12.76 -16.23 -3.64
N ASN A 24 -13.17 -17.37 -3.10
CA ASN A 24 -14.28 -18.14 -3.63
C ASN A 24 -15.59 -17.52 -3.14
N ASN A 25 -16.25 -16.72 -3.99
CA ASN A 25 -17.65 -16.32 -3.80
C ASN A 25 -18.60 -17.49 -4.12
N GLY A 26 -18.42 -18.62 -3.43
CA GLY A 26 -19.19 -19.84 -3.61
C GLY A 26 -18.90 -20.82 -2.48
N SER A 27 -19.88 -21.00 -1.61
CA SER A 27 -19.92 -21.90 -0.45
C SER A 27 -19.32 -23.29 -0.71
N THR A 28 -18.35 -23.71 0.10
CA THR A 28 -18.21 -25.06 0.70
C THR A 28 -16.99 -25.14 1.62
N GLU A 29 -17.19 -25.78 2.77
CA GLU A 29 -16.28 -26.04 3.88
C GLU A 29 -14.96 -26.73 3.45
N ILE A 30 -13.85 -26.01 3.29
CA ILE A 30 -12.50 -26.63 3.18
C ILE A 30 -11.43 -25.82 3.94
N CYS A 31 -10.87 -26.46 4.96
CA CYS A 31 -9.65 -26.17 5.73
C CYS A 31 -9.23 -24.68 5.86
N LYS A 32 -9.83 -23.99 6.83
CA LYS A 32 -9.42 -22.68 7.33
C LYS A 32 -8.06 -22.77 8.04
N ARG A 33 -6.96 -22.91 7.29
CA ARG A 33 -5.66 -22.45 7.78
C ARG A 33 -5.73 -20.93 7.80
N THR A 34 -6.01 -20.35 8.96
CA THR A 34 -5.99 -18.90 9.17
C THR A 34 -4.56 -18.40 8.96
N VAL A 35 -4.20 -18.12 7.71
CA VAL A 35 -3.01 -17.33 7.41
C VAL A 35 -3.30 -15.94 7.97
N LYS A 36 -2.59 -15.55 9.03
CA LYS A 36 -2.88 -14.31 9.78
C LYS A 36 -2.84 -13.06 8.88
N ASN A 37 -2.08 -13.10 7.79
CA ASN A 37 -2.06 -12.12 6.71
C ASN A 37 -2.12 -12.85 5.36
N PRO A 38 -3.31 -13.07 4.76
CA PRO A 38 -3.38 -13.58 3.41
C PRO A 38 -2.62 -12.65 2.48
N VAL A 39 -1.82 -13.23 1.61
CA VAL A 39 -1.02 -12.46 0.67
C VAL A 39 -1.87 -12.21 -0.56
N ILE A 40 -2.22 -10.95 -0.83
CA ILE A 40 -3.14 -10.56 -1.90
C ILE A 40 -2.34 -9.81 -2.97
N PRO A 41 -2.34 -10.27 -4.24
CA PRO A 41 -1.58 -9.62 -5.31
C PRO A 41 -2.21 -8.29 -5.75
N TYR A 42 -3.42 -7.99 -5.27
CA TYR A 42 -4.20 -6.80 -5.62
C TYR A 42 -4.13 -5.75 -4.51
N VAL A 43 -3.85 -4.51 -4.92
CA VAL A 43 -3.86 -3.29 -4.12
C VAL A 43 -5.12 -2.52 -4.45
N PHE A 44 -5.99 -2.36 -3.45
CA PHE A 44 -7.26 -1.62 -3.58
C PHE A 44 -7.16 -0.19 -3.06
N LYS A 45 -6.21 0.09 -2.17
CA LYS A 45 -5.99 1.38 -1.55
C LYS A 45 -4.54 1.79 -1.70
N ARG A 46 -4.28 3.08 -1.90
CA ARG A 46 -2.94 3.65 -1.90
C ARG A 46 -2.84 4.78 -0.89
N ARG A 47 -1.64 5.06 -0.41
CA ARG A 47 -1.39 6.28 0.37
C ARG A 47 -1.38 7.51 -0.55
N GLY A 48 -2.14 8.52 -0.19
CA GLY A 48 -2.16 9.83 -0.84
C GLY A 48 -0.90 10.64 -0.54
N SER A 49 -0.57 11.54 -1.46
CA SER A 49 0.50 12.54 -1.31
C SER A 49 -0.03 13.97 -1.29
N MET A 50 -1.35 14.14 -1.20
CA MET A 50 -2.00 15.45 -1.07
C MET A 50 -2.42 15.70 0.37
N TYR A 51 -2.70 16.97 0.65
CA TYR A 51 -3.13 17.48 1.94
C TYR A 51 -4.35 18.37 1.75
N PHE A 52 -5.19 18.42 2.77
CA PHE A 52 -6.24 19.41 2.94
C PHE A 52 -5.70 20.58 3.76
N ASP A 53 -6.01 21.81 3.35
CA ASP A 53 -5.75 23.00 4.15
C ASP A 53 -6.94 23.37 5.05
N GLU A 54 -6.91 24.57 5.64
CA GLU A 54 -7.93 25.06 6.57
C GLU A 54 -9.29 25.33 5.87
N ASP A 55 -9.26 25.62 4.57
CA ASP A 55 -10.44 25.90 3.74
C ASP A 55 -11.01 24.62 3.09
N GLY A 56 -10.26 23.50 3.17
CA GLY A 56 -10.65 22.21 2.62
C GLY A 56 -10.20 21.99 1.17
N ASP A 57 -9.31 22.84 0.66
CA ASP A 57 -8.69 22.67 -0.65
C ASP A 57 -7.71 21.49 -0.61
N LEU A 58 -7.59 20.76 -1.71
CA LEU A 58 -6.75 19.56 -1.80
C LEU A 58 -5.59 19.79 -2.77
N ALA A 59 -4.36 19.79 -2.27
CA ALA A 59 -3.16 19.99 -3.08
C ALA A 59 -1.97 19.18 -2.57
N HIS A 60 -0.94 19.03 -3.41
CA HIS A 60 0.34 18.45 -2.98
C HIS A 60 1.12 19.37 -2.04
N GLU A 61 1.03 20.68 -2.27
CA GLU A 61 1.77 21.70 -1.53
C GLU A 61 0.93 22.97 -1.46
N PHE A 62 0.98 23.64 -0.31
CA PHE A 62 0.33 24.93 -0.09
C PHE A 62 1.37 26.02 0.10
N TYR A 63 1.03 27.23 -0.34
CA TYR A 63 1.87 28.40 -0.20
C TYR A 63 1.04 29.56 0.33
N GLU A 64 1.58 30.26 1.31
CA GLU A 64 0.99 31.47 1.88
C GLU A 64 1.81 32.69 1.47
N GLU A 65 1.14 33.81 1.24
CA GLU A 65 1.80 35.08 0.99
C GLU A 65 2.28 35.68 2.32
N VAL A 66 3.57 35.98 2.41
CA VAL A 66 4.18 36.63 3.58
C VAL A 66 4.85 37.95 3.21
N PHE A 67 4.66 38.94 4.08
CA PHE A 67 5.32 40.23 3.97
C PHE A 67 6.75 40.13 4.49
N LEU A 68 7.70 40.61 3.69
CA LEU A 68 9.12 40.60 4.07
C LEU A 68 9.55 41.84 4.86
N ASP A 69 8.86 42.94 4.61
CA ASP A 69 9.18 44.22 5.22
C ASP A 69 8.03 44.64 6.13
N ARG A 70 8.33 45.35 7.22
CA ARG A 70 7.31 45.86 8.15
C ARG A 70 6.38 46.86 7.49
N MET A 71 6.86 47.51 6.42
CA MET A 71 6.07 48.44 5.60
C MET A 71 5.23 47.73 4.52
N GLY A 72 5.30 46.40 4.42
CA GLY A 72 4.45 45.58 3.54
C GLY A 72 4.73 45.69 2.04
N LYS A 73 5.76 46.42 1.62
CA LYS A 73 6.02 46.72 0.21
C LYS A 73 6.51 45.52 -0.61
N LYS A 74 7.15 44.53 0.05
CA LYS A 74 7.68 43.33 -0.61
C LYS A 74 7.01 42.09 -0.03
N ARG A 75 6.49 41.25 -0.93
CA ARG A 75 5.77 40.01 -0.63
C ARG A 75 6.52 38.83 -1.24
N MET A 76 6.45 37.68 -0.60
CA MET A 76 6.95 36.41 -1.14
C MET A 76 5.97 35.29 -0.81
N MET A 77 6.06 34.20 -1.58
CA MET A 77 5.40 32.96 -1.26
C MET A 77 6.26 32.13 -0.32
N ARG A 78 5.69 31.65 0.77
CA ARG A 78 6.32 30.71 1.70
C ARG A 78 5.53 29.40 1.66
N LYS A 79 6.24 28.26 1.64
CA LYS A 79 5.60 26.95 1.75
C LYS A 79 4.94 26.81 3.12
N GLN A 80 3.66 26.46 3.13
CA GLN A 80 2.90 26.18 4.33
C GLN A 80 3.11 24.71 4.71
N GLU A 81 3.60 24.47 5.93
CA GLU A 81 3.86 23.12 6.47
C GLU A 81 3.01 22.81 7.70
N ARG A 82 2.27 23.80 8.21
CA ARG A 82 1.46 23.69 9.43
C ARG A 82 -0.02 23.63 9.08
N ASN A 83 -0.79 23.02 9.96
CA ASN A 83 -2.24 22.90 9.88
C ASN A 83 -2.77 22.19 8.62
N LEU A 84 -1.91 21.42 7.95
CA LEU A 84 -2.30 20.59 6.81
C LEU A 84 -2.70 19.19 7.29
N ILE A 85 -3.82 18.69 6.78
CA ILE A 85 -4.34 17.35 7.09
C ILE A 85 -4.01 16.44 5.91
N ALA A 86 -3.25 15.37 6.12
CA ALA A 86 -2.94 14.43 5.04
C ALA A 86 -4.20 13.76 4.50
N GLN A 87 -4.31 13.62 3.17
CA GLN A 87 -5.43 12.94 2.51
C GLN A 87 -5.62 11.49 2.99
N GLY A 88 -4.55 10.84 3.45
CA GLY A 88 -4.61 9.48 4.01
C GLY A 88 -4.65 8.39 2.94
N GLU A 89 -5.41 7.33 3.19
CA GLU A 89 -5.60 6.23 2.22
C GLU A 89 -6.70 6.56 1.21
N ILE A 90 -6.42 6.32 -0.06
CA ILE A 90 -7.31 6.60 -1.18
C ILE A 90 -7.66 5.28 -1.86
N GLU A 91 -8.95 5.07 -2.07
CA GLU A 91 -9.44 3.94 -2.84
C GLU A 91 -9.12 4.10 -4.32
N LEU A 92 -8.60 3.03 -4.91
CA LEU A 92 -8.28 2.97 -6.33
C LEU A 92 -9.56 2.61 -7.11
N PRO A 93 -9.84 3.28 -8.25
CA PRO A 93 -11.01 2.95 -9.06
C PRO A 93 -10.96 1.52 -9.60
N PHE A 94 -9.74 1.01 -9.84
CA PHE A 94 -9.49 -0.36 -10.23
C PHE A 94 -8.33 -0.94 -9.40
N PRO A 95 -8.39 -2.22 -9.00
CA PRO A 95 -7.31 -2.86 -8.27
C PRO A 95 -6.02 -2.86 -9.09
N ARG A 96 -4.89 -2.60 -8.43
CA ARG A 96 -3.56 -2.62 -9.05
C ARG A 96 -2.76 -3.83 -8.60
N LEU A 97 -1.78 -4.26 -9.39
CA LEU A 97 -0.88 -5.32 -8.97
C LEU A 97 0.13 -4.81 -7.95
N HIS A 98 0.37 -5.59 -6.91
CA HIS A 98 1.32 -5.30 -5.86
C HIS A 98 2.76 -5.58 -6.35
N VAL A 99 3.67 -4.64 -6.13
CA VAL A 99 5.02 -4.59 -6.76
C VAL A 99 5.88 -5.80 -6.40
N ASP A 100 5.75 -6.32 -5.16
CA ASP A 100 6.57 -7.44 -4.68
C ASP A 100 6.10 -8.83 -5.17
N PHE A 101 5.03 -8.91 -5.96
CA PHE A 101 4.52 -10.19 -6.46
C PHE A 101 5.01 -10.51 -7.86
N PRO A 102 5.75 -11.62 -8.06
CA PRO A 102 6.08 -12.08 -9.40
C PRO A 102 4.79 -12.59 -10.07
N ILE A 103 4.27 -11.83 -11.02
CA ILE A 103 3.04 -12.13 -11.75
C ILE A 103 3.36 -12.22 -13.23
N VAL A 104 2.91 -13.31 -13.86
CA VAL A 104 2.99 -13.50 -15.32
C VAL A 104 1.62 -13.16 -15.92
N ILE A 105 1.61 -12.25 -16.88
CA ILE A 105 0.40 -11.85 -17.61
C ILE A 105 0.39 -12.62 -18.93
N CYS A 106 -0.71 -13.30 -19.22
CA CYS A 106 -0.92 -14.04 -20.46
C CYS A 106 -2.08 -13.41 -21.25
N GLU A 107 -2.04 -13.55 -22.57
CA GLU A 107 -3.15 -13.20 -23.45
C GLU A 107 -4.34 -14.14 -23.19
N ALA A 108 -5.56 -13.61 -23.27
CA ALA A 108 -6.76 -14.43 -23.21
C ALA A 108 -6.95 -15.13 -24.56
N PRO A 109 -7.33 -16.42 -24.60
CA PRO A 109 -7.65 -17.06 -25.86
C PRO A 109 -8.85 -16.36 -26.51
N ASP A 110 -8.77 -16.13 -27.82
CA ASP A 110 -9.89 -15.64 -28.61
C ASP A 110 -11.04 -16.67 -28.55
N LEU A 111 -12.22 -16.22 -28.11
CA LEU A 111 -13.46 -17.03 -28.01
C LEU A 111 -14.22 -17.07 -29.33
#